data_AF-A0A950ACP2-F1
#
_entry.id   AF-A0A950ACP2-F1
#
_cell.length_a   1.000
_cell.length_b   1.000
_cell.length_c   1.000
_cell.angle_alpha   90.00
_cell.angle_beta   90.00
_cell.angle_gamma   90.00
#
_symmetry.space_group_name_H-M   'P 1'
#
loop_
_entity.id
_entity.type
_entity.pdbx_description
1 polymer ?
#
loop_
_entity_poly.entity_id
_entity_poly.type
_entity_poly.pdbx_seq_one_letter_code
_entity_poly.pdbx_strand_id
1 'polypeptide(L)' 'HGRLPQRVEGLPGARWILMDYLDVVVHVFTPETREYYRLEQLWGEAPARAVGAGTA' A
#
# COMPACT_ATOMS: atom_id res chain seq x y z
N HIS A 1 7.64 -14.96 -11.66
CA HIS A 1 8.82 -14.39 -10.98
C HIS A 1 8.35 -13.53 -9.81
N GLY A 2 8.93 -13.66 -8.62
CA GLY A 2 8.68 -12.71 -7.53
C GLY A 2 9.42 -11.40 -7.82
N ARG A 3 8.70 -10.30 -8.05
CA ARG A 3 9.31 -8.98 -8.18
C ARG A 3 9.51 -8.40 -6.78
N LEU A 4 10.72 -7.91 -6.52
CA LEU A 4 11.00 -7.08 -5.36
C LEU A 4 10.69 -5.62 -5.69
N PRO A 5 10.33 -4.80 -4.69
CA PRO A 5 10.11 -3.38 -4.89
C PRO A 5 11.40 -2.69 -5.36
N GLN A 6 11.28 -1.70 -6.25
CA GLN A 6 12.40 -0.85 -6.64
C GLN A 6 12.87 0.00 -5.46
N ARG A 7 11.94 0.43 -4.62
CA ARG A 7 12.22 1.23 -3.43
C ARG A 7 11.26 0.88 -2.30
N VAL A 8 11.78 0.85 -1.08
CA VAL A 8 10.99 0.71 0.15
C VAL A 8 11.32 1.88 1.05
N GLU A 9 10.28 2.57 1.53
CA GLU A 9 10.37 3.68 2.47
C GLU A 9 9.65 3.34 3.77
N GLY A 10 10.23 3.76 4.89
CA GLY A 10 9.79 3.43 6.24
C GLY A 10 10.89 2.71 7.04
N LEU A 11 11.05 3.12 8.30
CA LEU A 11 12.03 2.53 9.23
C LEU A 11 11.41 1.39 10.05
N PRO A 12 12.22 0.56 10.74
CA PRO A 12 11.71 -0.38 11.74
C PRO A 12 10.82 0.32 12.77
N GLY A 13 9.61 -0.19 12.99
CA GLY A 13 8.59 0.44 13.85
C GLY A 13 7.78 1.56 13.18
N ALA A 14 7.93 1.79 11.87
CA ALA A 14 7.13 2.77 11.15
C ALA A 14 5.64 2.40 11.14
N ARG A 15 4.78 3.42 11.23
CA ARG A 15 3.33 3.26 11.09
C ARG A 15 2.82 3.32 9.65
N TRP A 16 3.71 3.66 8.73
CA TRP A 16 3.48 3.69 7.30
C TRP A 16 4.73 3.20 6.59
N ILE A 17 4.57 2.16 5.77
CA ILE A 17 5.57 1.69 4.81
C ILE A 17 5.04 1.92 3.39
N LEU A 18 5.89 2.44 2.51
CA LEU A 18 5.61 2.61 1.09
C LEU A 18 6.54 1.72 0.27
N MET A 19 5.98 0.92 -0.63
CA MET A 19 6.73 0.08 -1.56
C MET A 19 6.41 0.47 -3.00
N ASP A 20 7.45 0.87 -3.74
CA ASP A 20 7.35 1.32 -5.13
C ASP A 20 7.77 0.20 -6.09
N TYR A 21 6.87 -0.21 -6.98
CA TYR A 21 7.11 -1.17 -8.05
C TYR A 21 7.02 -0.53 -9.46
N LEU A 22 7.06 0.80 -9.55
CA LEU A 22 6.80 1.62 -10.74
C LEU A 22 5.36 1.54 -11.25
N ASP A 23 4.90 0.33 -11.58
CA ASP A 23 3.56 0.08 -12.13
C ASP A 23 2.48 0.15 -11.03
N VAL A 24 2.85 -0.15 -9.78
CA VAL A 24 1.99 -0.18 -8.60
C VAL A 24 2.76 0.35 -7.39
N VAL A 25 2.08 1.14 -6.56
CA VAL A 25 2.60 1.57 -5.25
C VAL A 25 1.74 0.94 -4.15
N VAL A 26 2.39 0.24 -3.22
CA VAL A 26 1.72 -0.40 -2.08
C VAL A 26 1.93 0.44 -0.84
N HIS A 27 0.83 0.78 -0.18
CA HIS A 27 0.83 1.50 1.10
C HIS A 27 0.41 0.54 2.21
N VAL A 28 1.27 0.35 3.21
CA VAL A 28 0.97 -0.46 4.40
C VAL A 28 0.88 0.48 5.60
N PHE A 29 -0.26 0.47 6.29
CA PHE A 29 -0.56 1.40 7.38
C PHE A 29 -0.91 0.65 8.67
N THR A 30 -0.63 1.27 9.82
CA THR A 30 -1.40 0.97 11.04
C THR A 30 -2.83 1.51 10.93
N PRO A 31 -3.80 0.96 11.66
CA PRO A 31 -5.19 1.44 11.60
C PRO A 31 -5.30 2.96 11.84
N GLU A 32 -4.64 3.48 12.87
CA GLU A 32 -4.69 4.90 13.25
C GLU A 32 -4.11 5.79 12.14
N THR A 33 -3.05 5.31 11.48
CA THR A 33 -2.38 6.06 10.42
C THR A 33 -3.23 6.08 9.14
N ARG A 34 -3.94 4.98 8.84
CA ARG A 34 -4.91 4.93 7.74
C ARG A 34 -6.06 5.90 7.95
N GLU A 35 -6.62 5.93 9.16
CA GLU A 35 -7.70 6.84 9.53
C GLU A 35 -7.29 8.31 9.52
N TYR A 36 -6.01 8.60 9.81
CA TYR A 36 -5.46 9.95 9.75
C TYR A 36 -5.29 10.44 8.30
N TYR A 37 -4.62 9.66 7.45
CA TYR A 37 -4.30 10.08 6.08
C TYR A 37 -5.46 9.93 5.10
N ARG A 38 -6.38 8.99 5.32
CA ARG A 38 -7.62 8.80 4.55
C ARG A 38 -7.41 8.85 3.04
N LEU A 39 -6.42 8.11 2.54
CA LEU A 39 -6.09 8.10 1.11
C LEU A 39 -7.29 7.66 0.25
N GLU A 40 -8.25 6.94 0.83
CA GLU A 40 -9.53 6.61 0.21
C GLU A 40 -10.34 7.84 -0.20
N GLN A 41 -10.16 9.01 0.44
CA GLN A 41 -10.82 10.25 -0.02
C GLN A 41 -10.18 10.79 -1.30
N LEU A 42 -8.88 10.55 -1.50
CA LEU A 42 -8.16 10.97 -2.70
C LEU A 42 -8.43 10.01 -3.87
N TRP A 43 -8.45 8.71 -3.59
CA TRP A 43 -8.55 7.66 -4.61
C TRP A 43 -9.93 7.00 -4.69
N GLY A 44 -10.92 7.47 -3.93
CA GLY A 44 -12.21 6.79 -3.77
C GLY A 44 -13.02 6.66 -5.06
N GLU A 45 -12.80 7.57 -6.01
CA GLU A 45 -13.44 7.56 -7.33
C GLU A 45 -12.68 6.66 -8.34
N ALA A 46 -11.49 6.17 -8.00
CA ALA A 46 -10.74 5.27 -8.87
C ALA A 46 -11.39 3.87 -8.85
N PRO A 47 -11.43 3.15 -10.00
CA PRO A 47 -11.99 1.81 -10.05
C PRO A 47 -11.29 0.85 -9.07
N ALA A 48 -12.04 0.37 -8.08
CA ALA A 48 -11.54 -0.64 -7.15
C ALA A 48 -11.49 -2.02 -7.83
N ARG A 49 -10.38 -2.74 -7.64
CA ARG A 49 -10.23 -4.12 -8.10
C ARG A 49 -10.17 -5.03 -6.88
N ALA A 50 -11.11 -5.96 -6.78
CA ALA A 50 -11.01 -7.03 -5.79
C ALA A 50 -9.79 -7.89 -6.13
N VAL A 51 -8.84 -7.96 -5.21
CA VAL A 51 -7.73 -8.91 -5.31
C VAL A 51 -8.24 -10.23 -4.77
N GLY A 52 -8.26 -11.28 -5.61
CA GLY A 52 -8.65 -12.61 -5.17
C GLY A 52 -7.76 -13.09 -4.02
N ALA A 53 -8.30 -13.89 -3.10
CA ALA A 53 -7.51 -14.48 -2.04
C ALA A 53 -6.40 -15.32 -2.68
N GLY A 54 -5.14 -14.90 -2.50
CA GLY A 54 -3.99 -15.67 -2.97
C GLY A 54 -3.99 -17.01 -2.24
N THR A 55 -4.09 -18.11 -3.00
CA THR A 55 -3.76 -19.43 -2.47
C THR A 55 -2.27 -19.42 -2.13
N ALA A 56 -1.95 -19.52 -0.84
CA ALA A 56 -0.60 -19.76 -0.37
C ALA A 56 -0.08 -21.11 -0.90
#